data_AF-A0A357I2R0-F1
#
_entry.id   AF-A0A357I2R0-F1
#
_cell.length_a   1.000
_cell.length_b   1.000
_cell.length_c   1.000
_cell.angle_alpha   90.00
_cell.angle_beta   90.00
_cell.angle_gamma   90.00
#
_symmetry.space_group_name_H-M   'P 1'
#
loop_
_entity.id
_entity.type
_entity.pdbx_description
1 polymer ?
#
loop_
_entity_poly.entity_id
_entity_poly.type
_entity_poly.pdbx_seq_one_letter_code
_entity_poly.pdbx_strand_id
1 'polypeptide(L)'
;MLGITQSAALVGVDAHLVQVEVNTGEAGDPRFILVGLPDTAVKESQDRVLSAMANSGFRTPATRTTINLAPGGLRKEGPAYDLPIALAILVSMKKCEDAELDNFLIAGELSLSGKTRPVKGTLAMAMLAKRLGKRGLIVPAESADEAALVDGVAIYPVESLDEAVRFLNHEHIIKPLPTNQSSFFQTPPESQRIDFAEVKGQQAVRRAVEIAVSGGHNLLMIGSPGSGKSMIAKRIPTIMPQPQIDEFLEILSIQSAAGTTLSSDNRYFQRPFRSPHHTISDVGLLGGGSIPGPGEISLAHNGVLFLDELPEFKRSALEVLRQPLEDGKVTISRSAGKITLPCSVMLVAAMNPCPCGYTGDSSRECRCSVPQIQRYRSKISGPLLDRIDLHIEAPSLRIEELRNSEPGESSAVMRAR
;
A
#
# COMPACT_ATOMS: atom_id res chain seq x y z
N MET A 1 15.50 30.04 22.73
CA MET A 1 14.13 30.33 22.27
C MET A 1 13.61 29.04 21.68
N LEU A 2 12.47 28.54 22.17
CA LEU A 2 11.95 27.22 21.81
C LEU A 2 10.85 27.36 20.76
N GLY A 3 10.85 26.51 19.75
CA GLY A 3 9.74 26.29 18.83
C GLY A 3 9.41 24.81 18.78
N ILE A 4 8.12 24.48 18.74
CA ILE A 4 7.65 23.09 18.77
C ILE A 4 6.69 22.89 17.59
N THR A 5 6.86 21.78 16.88
CA THR A 5 5.89 21.31 15.88
C THR A 5 5.64 19.83 16.07
N GLN A 6 4.51 19.36 15.55
CA GLN A 6 4.13 17.95 15.61
C GLN A 6 4.17 17.34 14.22
N SER A 7 4.85 16.21 14.10
CA SER A 7 5.01 15.41 12.89
C SER A 7 4.73 13.95 13.19
N ALA A 8 5.03 13.05 12.27
CA ALA A 8 4.90 11.62 12.50
C ALA A 8 5.94 10.79 11.76
N ALA A 9 6.32 9.68 12.38
CA ALA A 9 7.15 8.64 11.77
C ALA A 9 6.26 7.49 11.30
N LEU A 10 6.52 7.00 10.09
CA LEU A 10 5.87 5.81 9.57
C LEU A 10 6.61 4.55 10.06
N VAL A 11 5.88 3.64 10.70
CA VAL A 11 6.38 2.36 11.20
C VAL A 11 5.51 1.25 10.60
N GLY A 12 6.00 0.63 9.53
CA GLY A 12 5.16 -0.27 8.74
C GLY A 12 4.05 0.52 8.06
N VAL A 13 2.80 0.31 8.48
CA VAL A 13 1.60 1.04 7.98
C VAL A 13 1.06 2.06 8.97
N ASP A 14 1.58 2.09 10.20
CA ASP A 14 1.10 2.97 11.26
C ASP A 14 1.97 4.20 11.40
N ALA A 15 1.33 5.35 11.60
CA ALA A 15 2.03 6.59 11.95
C ALA A 15 2.11 6.74 13.47
N HIS A 16 3.29 7.12 13.97
CA HIS A 16 3.55 7.42 15.37
C HIS A 16 3.92 8.88 15.53
N LEU A 17 3.38 9.53 16.57
CA LEU A 17 3.62 10.95 16.84
C LEU A 17 5.12 11.21 17.05
N VAL A 18 5.64 12.21 16.35
CA VAL A 18 6.98 12.73 16.54
C VAL A 18 6.88 14.21 16.87
N GLN A 19 7.39 14.62 18.01
CA GLN A 19 7.51 16.02 18.36
C GLN A 19 8.86 16.54 17.89
N VAL A 20 8.84 17.65 17.15
CA VAL A 20 10.02 18.34 16.66
C VAL A 20 10.23 19.57 17.54
N GLU A 21 11.29 19.55 18.33
CA GLU A 21 11.64 20.65 19.23
C GLU A 21 12.88 21.35 18.71
N VAL A 22 12.83 22.67 18.58
CA VAL A 22 13.95 23.47 18.11
C VAL A 22 14.27 24.55 19.13
N ASN A 23 15.49 24.53 19.66
CA ASN A 23 16.00 25.60 20.50
C ASN A 23 17.05 26.43 19.75
N THR A 24 16.74 27.69 19.47
CA THR A 24 17.68 28.67 18.88
C THR A 24 18.19 29.65 19.94
N GLY A 25 19.31 30.33 19.66
CA GLY A 25 19.89 31.33 20.56
C GLY A 25 20.76 30.74 21.67
N GLU A 26 21.20 29.49 21.53
CA GLU A 26 22.18 28.92 22.45
C GLU A 26 23.55 29.60 22.28
N ALA A 27 24.26 29.80 23.38
CA ALA A 27 25.59 30.37 23.36
C ALA A 27 26.61 29.40 22.73
N GLY A 28 27.59 29.96 22.01
CA GLY A 28 28.67 29.22 21.35
C GLY A 28 28.64 29.35 19.83
N ASP A 29 29.50 28.58 19.16
CA ASP A 29 29.66 28.65 17.71
C ASP A 29 28.36 28.29 16.97
N PRO A 30 28.01 29.01 15.89
CA PRO A 30 26.85 28.71 15.07
C PRO A 30 26.95 27.29 14.49
N ARG A 31 26.23 26.35 15.11
CA ARG A 31 26.11 24.96 14.63
C ARG A 31 24.68 24.47 14.79
N PHE A 32 24.28 23.61 13.86
CA PHE A 32 23.04 22.87 13.94
C PHE A 32 23.33 21.47 14.47
N ILE A 33 22.51 21.01 15.40
CA ILE A 33 22.65 19.69 16.02
C ILE A 33 21.31 18.99 15.88
N LEU A 34 21.29 17.83 15.25
CA LEU A 34 20.10 17.00 15.12
C LEU A 34 20.24 15.75 15.99
N VAL A 35 19.31 15.56 16.93
CA VAL A 35 19.26 14.40 17.85
C VAL A 35 17.89 13.70 17.77
N GLY A 36 17.84 12.44 18.24
CA GLY A 36 16.60 11.64 18.24
C GLY A 36 16.56 10.49 17.22
N LEU A 37 17.69 9.83 16.98
CA LEU A 37 17.86 8.72 16.02
C LEU A 37 17.42 9.02 14.57
N PRO A 38 17.90 10.12 13.95
CA PRO A 38 17.69 10.37 12.53
C PRO A 38 18.51 9.40 11.66
N ASP A 39 17.93 8.96 10.54
CA ASP A 39 18.69 8.30 9.48
C ASP A 39 19.57 9.31 8.69
N THR A 40 20.28 8.83 7.67
CA THR A 40 21.16 9.69 6.86
C THR A 40 20.38 10.76 6.11
N ALA A 41 19.21 10.43 5.56
CA ALA A 41 18.38 11.38 4.82
C ALA A 41 17.90 12.53 5.72
N VAL A 42 17.49 12.22 6.95
CA VAL A 42 17.09 13.20 7.96
C VAL A 42 18.27 14.04 8.45
N LYS A 43 19.49 13.49 8.49
CA LYS A 43 20.69 14.30 8.79
C LYS A 43 21.01 15.28 7.66
N GLU A 44 20.86 14.87 6.41
CA GLU A 44 21.02 15.73 5.23
C GLU A 44 19.92 16.79 5.10
N SER A 45 18.78 16.61 5.78
CA SER A 45 17.72 17.62 5.86
C SER A 45 18.21 18.97 6.38
N GLN A 46 19.26 19.00 7.20
CA GLN A 46 19.80 20.25 7.76
C GLN A 46 20.15 21.27 6.66
N ASP A 47 20.97 20.88 5.70
CA ASP A 47 21.42 21.79 4.62
C ASP A 47 20.24 22.17 3.72
N ARG A 48 19.30 21.25 3.55
CA ARG A 48 18.11 21.42 2.74
C ARG A 48 17.13 22.43 3.35
N VAL A 49 16.86 22.30 4.64
CA VAL A 49 16.01 23.21 5.41
C VAL A 49 16.60 24.62 5.42
N LEU A 50 17.90 24.76 5.66
CA LEU A 50 18.54 26.08 5.67
C LEU A 50 18.50 26.76 4.30
N SER A 51 18.78 25.99 3.24
CA SER A 51 18.68 26.50 1.87
C SER A 51 17.25 26.88 1.51
N ALA A 52 16.27 26.04 1.88
CA ALA A 52 14.85 26.29 1.66
C ALA A 52 14.38 27.57 2.37
N MET A 53 14.77 27.76 3.63
CA MET A 53 14.46 28.97 4.41
C MET A 53 15.04 30.22 3.74
N ALA A 54 16.33 30.19 3.37
CA ALA A 54 17.01 31.32 2.75
C ALA A 54 16.36 31.70 1.41
N ASN A 55 16.07 30.71 0.56
CA ASN A 55 15.42 30.92 -0.73
C ASN A 55 13.94 31.29 -0.62
N SER A 56 13.31 31.04 0.53
CA SER A 56 11.95 31.52 0.85
C SER A 56 11.93 32.91 1.48
N GLY A 57 13.08 33.60 1.56
CA GLY A 57 13.18 34.96 2.09
C GLY A 57 13.31 35.06 3.61
N PHE A 58 13.45 33.93 4.32
CA PHE A 58 13.66 33.92 5.76
C PHE A 58 15.14 33.97 6.11
N ARG A 59 15.48 34.68 7.19
CA ARG A 59 16.84 34.63 7.74
C ARG A 59 17.05 33.30 8.45
N THR A 60 18.21 32.70 8.24
CA THR A 60 18.64 31.50 8.98
C THR A 60 19.19 31.90 10.37
N PRO A 61 19.06 31.04 11.40
CA PRO A 61 19.68 31.28 12.69
C PRO A 61 21.20 31.44 12.56
N ALA A 62 21.75 32.51 13.13
CA ALA A 62 23.19 32.76 13.23
C ALA A 62 23.77 32.29 14.59
N THR A 63 23.04 31.45 15.30
CA THR A 63 23.36 30.95 16.63
C THR A 63 23.37 29.43 16.62
N ARG A 64 23.97 28.84 17.64
CA ARG A 64 23.80 27.42 17.90
C ARG A 64 22.30 27.06 18.01
N THR A 65 21.91 26.04 17.27
CA THR A 65 20.52 25.58 17.13
C THR A 65 20.46 24.07 17.34
N THR A 66 19.70 23.64 18.33
CA THR A 66 19.50 22.22 18.65
C THR A 66 18.11 21.80 18.21
N ILE A 67 18.04 20.73 17.40
CA ILE A 67 16.81 20.12 16.88
C ILE A 67 16.69 18.73 17.49
N ASN A 68 15.62 18.47 18.23
CA ASN A 68 15.33 17.20 18.87
C ASN A 68 14.07 16.58 18.28
N LEU A 69 14.17 15.31 17.83
CA LEU A 69 13.05 14.52 17.35
C LEU A 69 12.64 13.50 18.42
N ALA A 70 11.57 13.79 19.17
CA ALA A 70 11.06 12.92 20.23
C ALA A 70 9.91 12.03 19.72
N PRO A 71 9.77 10.76 20.17
CA PRO A 71 10.57 10.08 21.19
C PRO A 71 11.87 9.48 20.64
N GLY A 72 12.96 9.54 21.41
CA GLY A 72 14.29 9.07 20.98
C GLY A 72 14.42 7.56 20.74
N GLY A 73 13.47 6.73 21.19
CA GLY A 73 13.46 5.28 20.94
C GLY A 73 12.91 4.88 19.57
N LEU A 74 12.31 5.83 18.86
CA LEU A 74 11.77 5.62 17.52
C LEU A 74 12.75 6.15 16.48
N ARG A 75 13.07 5.33 15.48
CA ARG A 75 13.91 5.73 14.35
C ARG A 75 13.11 6.62 13.40
N LYS A 76 13.69 7.76 13.00
CA LYS A 76 13.06 8.70 12.05
C LYS A 76 13.72 8.50 10.70
N GLU A 77 12.94 8.02 9.74
CA GLU A 77 13.40 7.70 8.39
C GLU A 77 12.77 8.63 7.36
N GLY A 78 13.57 9.02 6.37
CA GLY A 78 13.14 9.81 5.22
C GLY A 78 12.93 11.32 5.47
N PRO A 79 12.75 12.11 4.41
CA PRO A 79 12.81 13.58 4.46
C PRO A 79 11.51 14.26 4.90
N ALA A 80 10.55 13.52 5.46
CA ALA A 80 9.24 14.09 5.83
C ALA A 80 9.29 15.14 6.95
N TYR A 81 10.45 15.30 7.60
CA TYR A 81 10.66 16.21 8.71
C TYR A 81 11.17 17.59 8.27
N ASP A 82 11.48 17.82 7.00
CA ASP A 82 12.06 19.09 6.54
C ASP A 82 11.12 20.28 6.84
N LEU A 83 9.86 20.19 6.43
CA LEU A 83 8.84 21.21 6.66
C LEU A 83 8.59 21.47 8.17
N PRO A 84 8.30 20.47 9.02
CA PRO A 84 8.08 20.71 10.44
C PRO A 84 9.32 21.25 11.16
N ILE A 85 10.54 20.84 10.77
CA ILE A 85 11.80 21.40 11.30
C ILE A 85 11.92 22.89 10.91
N ALA A 86 11.69 23.23 9.64
CA ALA A 86 11.77 24.61 9.16
C ALA A 86 10.78 25.51 9.90
N LEU A 87 9.54 25.06 10.09
CA LEU A 87 8.51 25.78 10.84
C LEU A 87 8.90 25.94 12.32
N ALA A 88 9.39 24.89 12.99
CA ALA A 88 9.84 24.98 14.37
C ALA A 88 11.01 25.97 14.55
N ILE A 89 11.93 26.05 13.58
CA ILE A 89 12.96 27.09 13.55
C ILE A 89 12.32 28.48 13.46
N LEU A 90 11.39 28.70 12.55
CA LEU A 90 10.73 30.00 12.36
C LEU A 90 9.92 30.44 13.59
N VAL A 91 9.26 29.51 14.28
CA VAL A 91 8.57 29.77 15.56
C VAL A 91 9.57 30.21 16.62
N SER A 92 10.68 29.49 16.75
CA SER A 92 11.73 29.85 17.73
C SER A 92 12.32 31.24 17.46
N MET A 93 12.27 31.70 16.20
CA MET A 93 12.67 33.03 15.75
C MET A 93 11.54 34.07 15.79
N LYS A 94 10.34 33.71 16.27
CA LYS A 94 9.13 34.55 16.29
C LYS A 94 8.71 35.07 14.91
N LYS A 95 8.88 34.23 13.89
CA LYS A 95 8.44 34.49 12.50
C LYS A 95 7.19 33.73 12.09
N CYS A 96 6.76 32.80 12.93
CA CYS A 96 5.55 32.01 12.78
C CYS A 96 4.81 31.98 14.12
N GLU A 97 3.49 32.07 14.11
CA GLU A 97 2.67 31.99 15.31
C GLU A 97 2.66 30.57 15.91
N ASP A 98 2.95 30.47 17.21
CA ASP A 98 3.08 29.20 17.94
C ASP A 98 1.71 28.58 18.28
N ALA A 99 0.70 29.41 18.53
CA ALA A 99 -0.57 29.02 19.14
C ALA A 99 -1.41 28.04 18.30
N GLU A 100 -1.20 27.98 16.98
CA GLU A 100 -1.95 27.08 16.11
C GLU A 100 -1.23 25.76 15.80
N LEU A 101 0.09 25.68 15.96
CA LEU A 101 0.89 24.55 15.49
C LEU A 101 0.57 23.24 16.19
N ASP A 102 0.22 23.30 17.47
CA ASP A 102 -0.22 22.12 18.23
C ASP A 102 -1.55 21.54 17.73
N ASN A 103 -2.34 22.31 16.97
CA ASN A 103 -3.58 21.83 16.37
C ASN A 103 -3.35 21.06 15.06
N PHE A 104 -2.14 21.08 14.53
CA PHE A 104 -1.80 20.44 13.26
C PHE A 104 -0.78 19.32 13.44
N LEU A 105 -0.91 18.28 12.62
CA LEU A 105 0.21 17.41 12.31
C LEU A 105 0.85 17.92 10.99
N ILE A 106 2.16 17.85 10.86
CA ILE A 106 2.88 18.44 9.74
C ILE A 106 3.92 17.46 9.21
N ALA A 107 3.91 17.23 7.90
CA ALA A 107 4.91 16.42 7.23
C ALA A 107 5.16 16.96 5.83
N GLY A 108 6.41 16.97 5.38
CA GLY A 108 6.78 17.42 4.04
C GLY A 108 8.28 17.46 3.85
N GLU A 109 8.74 17.00 2.68
CA GLU A 109 10.10 17.25 2.22
C GLU A 109 10.17 18.66 1.63
N LEU A 110 11.31 19.35 1.81
CA LEU A 110 11.56 20.63 1.16
C LEU A 110 12.60 20.47 0.06
N SER A 111 12.42 21.13 -1.08
CA SER A 111 13.50 21.33 -2.04
C SER A 111 14.40 22.48 -1.56
N LEU A 112 15.60 22.61 -2.14
CA LEU A 112 16.48 23.76 -1.87
C LEU A 112 15.81 25.10 -2.19
N SER A 113 14.82 25.13 -3.09
CA SER A 113 14.08 26.34 -3.46
C SER A 113 12.95 26.70 -2.49
N GLY A 114 12.71 25.88 -1.46
CA GLY A 114 11.58 26.07 -0.54
C GLY A 114 10.25 25.48 -1.02
N LYS A 115 10.21 24.80 -2.18
CA LYS A 115 9.01 24.07 -2.61
C LYS A 115 8.86 22.78 -1.82
N THR A 116 7.64 22.41 -1.47
CA THR A 116 7.39 21.10 -0.85
C THR A 116 7.46 19.98 -1.87
N ARG A 117 7.91 18.80 -1.45
CA ARG A 117 7.98 17.57 -2.25
C ARG A 117 7.17 16.46 -1.60
N PRO A 118 6.61 15.53 -2.40
CA PRO A 118 5.76 14.48 -1.88
C PRO A 118 6.47 13.59 -0.86
N VAL A 119 5.73 13.18 0.15
CA VAL A 119 6.19 12.27 1.21
C VAL A 119 5.29 11.03 1.27
N LYS A 120 5.85 9.93 1.80
CA LYS A 120 5.13 8.67 1.97
C LYS A 120 4.32 8.65 3.27
N GLY A 121 3.24 7.87 3.29
CA GLY A 121 2.48 7.59 4.51
C GLY A 121 1.56 8.71 4.97
N THR A 122 1.19 9.66 4.11
CA THR A 122 0.30 10.78 4.48
C THR A 122 -1.08 10.31 4.92
N LEU A 123 -1.58 9.17 4.40
CA LEU A 123 -2.80 8.55 4.90
C LEU A 123 -2.69 8.11 6.37
N ALA A 124 -1.64 7.38 6.72
CA ALA A 124 -1.40 6.95 8.10
C ALA A 124 -1.26 8.16 9.04
N MET A 125 -0.61 9.24 8.57
CA MET A 125 -0.51 10.50 9.30
C MET A 125 -1.86 11.18 9.50
N ALA A 126 -2.75 11.15 8.49
CA ALA A 126 -4.11 11.68 8.59
C ALA A 126 -4.95 10.86 9.60
N MET A 127 -4.85 9.53 9.57
CA MET A 127 -5.49 8.66 10.56
C MET A 127 -4.99 8.95 12.00
N LEU A 128 -3.68 9.19 12.17
CA LEU A 128 -3.12 9.59 13.46
C LEU A 128 -3.63 10.97 13.89
N ALA A 129 -3.65 11.96 12.99
CA ALA A 129 -4.16 13.29 13.27
C ALA A 129 -5.64 13.25 13.73
N LYS A 130 -6.48 12.45 13.06
CA LYS A 130 -7.86 12.17 13.49
C LYS A 130 -7.91 11.55 14.90
N ARG A 131 -7.11 10.51 15.15
CA ARG A 131 -7.06 9.81 16.46
C ARG A 131 -6.64 10.75 17.60
N LEU A 132 -5.72 11.67 17.32
CA LEU A 132 -5.25 12.67 18.27
C LEU A 132 -6.16 13.89 18.39
N GLY A 133 -7.27 13.95 17.64
CA GLY A 133 -8.21 15.07 17.66
C GLY A 133 -7.61 16.38 17.13
N LYS A 134 -6.65 16.30 16.19
CA LYS A 134 -6.05 17.47 15.56
C LYS A 134 -7.06 18.17 14.64
N ARG A 135 -6.93 19.49 14.51
CA ARG A 135 -7.70 20.29 13.55
C ARG A 135 -7.41 19.86 12.12
N GLY A 136 -6.15 19.56 11.81
CA GLY A 136 -5.78 19.16 10.46
C GLY A 136 -4.38 18.58 10.31
N LEU A 137 -4.08 18.22 9.06
CA LEU A 137 -2.77 17.76 8.59
C LEU A 137 -2.27 18.71 7.50
N ILE A 138 -1.08 19.28 7.68
CA ILE A 138 -0.40 20.10 6.67
C ILE A 138 0.61 19.22 5.93
N VAL A 139 0.41 19.08 4.62
CA VAL A 139 1.22 18.19 3.76
C VAL A 139 1.45 18.80 2.37
N PRO A 140 2.50 18.37 1.64
CA PRO A 140 2.69 18.71 0.24
C PRO A 140 1.42 18.45 -0.58
N ALA A 141 1.08 19.38 -1.49
CA ALA A 141 -0.11 19.27 -2.33
C ALA A 141 -0.19 17.93 -3.09
N GLU A 142 0.93 17.42 -3.58
CA GLU A 142 1.02 16.13 -4.30
C GLU A 142 0.72 14.91 -3.42
N SER A 143 0.89 15.02 -2.10
CA SER A 143 0.60 13.95 -1.13
C SER A 143 -0.73 14.12 -0.39
N ALA A 144 -1.42 15.25 -0.60
CA ALA A 144 -2.66 15.58 0.09
C ALA A 144 -3.86 14.71 -0.34
N ASP A 145 -3.86 14.26 -1.60
CA ASP A 145 -4.94 13.48 -2.21
C ASP A 145 -5.23 12.18 -1.43
N GLU A 146 -4.20 11.45 -1.02
CA GLU A 146 -4.33 10.21 -0.24
C GLU A 146 -4.83 10.48 1.19
N ALA A 147 -4.34 11.56 1.81
CA ALA A 147 -4.73 11.95 3.15
C ALA A 147 -6.19 12.45 3.22
N ALA A 148 -6.69 13.05 2.14
CA ALA A 148 -8.06 13.59 2.07
C ALA A 148 -9.15 12.51 2.11
N LEU A 149 -8.78 11.25 1.92
CA LEU A 149 -9.67 10.10 2.09
C LEU A 149 -10.08 9.85 3.54
N VAL A 150 -9.34 10.41 4.51
CA VAL A 150 -9.67 10.24 5.93
C VAL A 150 -10.70 11.28 6.37
N ASP A 151 -11.94 10.84 6.54
CA ASP A 151 -13.00 11.68 7.08
C ASP A 151 -12.72 12.10 8.53
N GLY A 152 -13.03 13.34 8.88
CA GLY A 152 -12.94 13.87 10.25
C GLY A 152 -11.61 14.55 10.61
N VAL A 153 -10.73 14.77 9.63
CA VAL A 153 -9.54 15.63 9.76
C VAL A 153 -9.40 16.50 8.51
N ALA A 154 -9.10 17.79 8.68
CA ALA A 154 -8.94 18.70 7.55
C ALA A 154 -7.52 18.59 6.97
N ILE A 155 -7.40 18.36 5.65
CA ILE A 155 -6.10 18.23 4.98
C ILE A 155 -5.77 19.52 4.25
N TYR A 156 -4.66 20.15 4.63
CA TYR A 156 -4.20 21.43 4.08
C TYR A 156 -3.03 21.21 3.13
N PRO A 157 -3.26 21.25 1.81
CA PRO A 157 -2.19 21.14 0.83
C PRO A 157 -1.36 22.42 0.82
N VAL A 158 -0.03 22.28 0.88
CA VAL A 158 0.93 23.37 0.71
C VAL A 158 1.86 23.06 -0.46
N GLU A 159 2.27 24.07 -1.22
CA GLU A 159 3.23 23.97 -2.32
C GLU A 159 4.63 24.46 -1.93
N SER A 160 4.73 25.25 -0.85
CA SER A 160 6.01 25.83 -0.39
C SER A 160 6.04 26.13 1.10
N LEU A 161 7.26 26.33 1.63
CA LEU A 161 7.49 26.79 2.99
C LEU A 161 6.86 28.17 3.25
N ASP A 162 7.00 29.13 2.32
CA ASP A 162 6.40 30.47 2.43
C ASP A 162 4.87 30.38 2.55
N GLU A 163 4.22 29.56 1.72
CA GLU A 163 2.78 29.38 1.76
C GLU A 163 2.31 28.78 3.11
N ALA A 164 3.04 27.78 3.63
CA ALA A 164 2.75 27.19 4.94
C ALA A 164 2.86 28.21 6.08
N VAL A 165 3.87 29.08 6.04
CA VAL A 165 4.06 30.15 7.04
C VAL A 165 2.94 31.19 6.96
N ARG A 166 2.60 31.67 5.76
CA ARG A 166 1.51 32.63 5.57
C ARG A 166 0.16 32.08 6.00
N PHE A 167 -0.07 30.78 5.80
CA PHE A 167 -1.25 30.10 6.29
C PHE A 167 -1.33 30.12 7.83
N LEU A 168 -0.24 29.75 8.49
CA LEU A 168 -0.17 29.72 9.96
C LEU A 168 -0.23 31.12 10.59
N ASN A 169 0.23 32.15 9.89
CA ASN A 169 0.13 33.56 10.33
C ASN A 169 -1.19 34.24 9.93
N HIS A 170 -2.16 33.50 9.37
CA HIS A 170 -3.44 34.04 8.89
C HIS A 170 -3.34 35.08 7.75
N GLU A 171 -2.21 35.14 7.06
CA GLU A 171 -1.96 36.02 5.90
C GLU A 171 -2.48 35.40 4.59
N HIS A 172 -2.67 34.07 4.57
CA HIS A 172 -3.17 33.32 3.43
C HIS A 172 -4.19 32.26 3.88
N ILE A 173 -5.28 32.08 3.13
CA ILE A 173 -6.30 31.07 3.45
C ILE A 173 -6.10 29.86 2.54
N ILE A 174 -5.68 28.75 3.14
CA ILE A 174 -5.66 27.44 2.47
C ILE A 174 -6.97 26.73 2.80
N LYS A 175 -7.72 26.35 1.76
CA LYS A 175 -8.93 25.54 1.93
C LYS A 175 -8.53 24.06 2.04
N PRO A 176 -9.15 23.31 2.97
CA PRO A 176 -8.87 21.90 3.05
C PRO A 176 -9.35 21.17 1.80
N LEU A 177 -8.59 20.16 1.36
CA LEU A 177 -8.95 19.33 0.22
C LEU A 177 -10.16 18.47 0.60
N PRO A 178 -11.29 18.56 -0.13
CA PRO A 178 -12.47 17.79 0.21
C PRO A 178 -12.33 16.34 -0.27
N THR A 179 -12.81 15.40 0.55
CA THR A 179 -12.72 13.95 0.32
C THR A 179 -13.30 13.50 -1.02
N ASN A 180 -14.42 14.11 -1.45
CA ASN A 180 -15.10 13.76 -2.70
C ASN A 180 -14.36 14.18 -3.98
N GLN A 181 -13.30 14.97 -3.87
CA GLN A 181 -12.46 15.36 -5.02
C GLN A 181 -11.21 14.49 -5.15
N SER A 182 -11.05 13.48 -4.29
CA SER A 182 -9.90 12.60 -4.35
C SER A 182 -9.86 11.80 -5.66
N SER A 183 -8.67 11.67 -6.25
CA SER A 183 -8.49 10.94 -7.51
C SER A 183 -8.83 9.45 -7.38
N PHE A 184 -8.80 8.91 -6.16
CA PHE A 184 -9.09 7.50 -5.90
C PHE A 184 -10.54 7.11 -6.19
N PHE A 185 -11.50 8.04 -6.12
CA PHE A 185 -12.90 7.77 -6.48
C PHE A 185 -13.15 7.74 -8.00
N GLN A 186 -12.12 8.00 -8.82
CA GLN A 186 -12.25 7.94 -10.27
C GLN A 186 -12.34 6.49 -10.75
N THR A 187 -13.06 6.29 -11.86
CA THR A 187 -13.16 4.97 -12.51
C THR A 187 -11.94 4.74 -13.40
N PRO A 188 -11.35 3.54 -13.42
CA PRO A 188 -10.26 3.23 -14.32
C PRO A 188 -10.63 3.45 -15.81
N PRO A 189 -9.65 3.85 -16.65
CA PRO A 189 -9.81 3.98 -18.09
C PRO A 189 -10.36 2.70 -18.71
N GLU A 190 -11.15 2.81 -19.78
CA GLU A 190 -11.71 1.65 -20.48
C GLU A 190 -10.65 0.64 -20.94
N SER A 191 -9.46 1.11 -21.34
CA SER A 191 -8.34 0.25 -21.75
C SER A 191 -7.80 -0.64 -20.64
N GLN A 192 -8.09 -0.34 -19.37
CA GLN A 192 -7.70 -1.12 -18.21
C GLN A 192 -8.85 -1.97 -17.66
N ARG A 193 -10.06 -1.86 -18.24
CA ARG A 193 -11.22 -2.64 -17.81
C ARG A 193 -11.16 -4.02 -18.45
N ILE A 194 -11.18 -5.04 -17.61
CA ILE A 194 -11.34 -6.44 -17.98
C ILE A 194 -12.73 -6.90 -17.56
N ASP A 195 -13.39 -7.71 -18.38
CA ASP A 195 -14.78 -8.15 -18.11
C ASP A 195 -14.92 -9.68 -18.31
N PHE A 196 -15.79 -10.29 -17.50
CA PHE A 196 -16.19 -11.70 -17.63
C PHE A 196 -16.99 -12.00 -18.90
N ALA A 197 -17.55 -10.99 -19.56
CA ALA A 197 -18.21 -11.14 -20.87
C ALA A 197 -17.28 -11.72 -21.94
N GLU A 198 -15.96 -11.51 -21.80
CA GLU A 198 -14.95 -12.07 -22.68
C GLU A 198 -14.68 -13.56 -22.44
N VAL A 199 -15.08 -14.09 -21.27
CA VAL A 199 -14.93 -15.51 -20.92
C VAL A 199 -16.07 -16.30 -21.56
N LYS A 200 -15.81 -16.79 -22.77
CA LYS A 200 -16.74 -17.63 -23.52
C LYS A 200 -16.78 -19.05 -22.96
N GLY A 201 -17.99 -19.62 -22.87
CA GLY A 201 -18.20 -20.96 -22.34
C GLY A 201 -17.94 -21.06 -20.82
N GLN A 202 -17.57 -22.26 -20.34
CA GLN A 202 -17.20 -22.56 -18.95
C GLN A 202 -18.19 -22.08 -17.87
N GLN A 203 -19.49 -22.31 -18.07
CA GLN A 203 -20.53 -21.91 -17.11
C GLN A 203 -20.28 -22.46 -15.70
N ALA A 204 -19.81 -23.72 -15.59
CA ALA A 204 -19.49 -24.33 -14.30
C ALA A 204 -18.37 -23.57 -13.55
N VAL A 205 -17.31 -23.16 -14.27
CA VAL A 205 -16.20 -22.39 -13.67
C VAL A 205 -16.67 -21.00 -13.28
N ARG A 206 -17.44 -20.31 -14.13
CA ARG A 206 -18.02 -18.99 -13.81
C ARG A 206 -18.90 -19.05 -12.57
N ARG A 207 -19.78 -20.06 -12.48
CA ARG A 207 -20.66 -20.25 -11.32
C ARG A 207 -19.88 -20.55 -10.06
N ALA A 208 -18.83 -21.38 -10.14
CA ALA A 208 -17.97 -21.66 -9.00
C ALA A 208 -17.21 -20.42 -8.53
N VAL A 209 -16.73 -19.58 -9.45
CA VAL A 209 -16.09 -18.31 -9.14
C VAL A 209 -17.07 -17.33 -8.48
N GLU A 210 -18.31 -17.26 -8.94
CA GLU A 210 -19.38 -16.46 -8.31
C GLU A 210 -19.66 -16.93 -6.88
N ILE A 211 -19.80 -18.24 -6.65
CA ILE A 211 -19.97 -18.82 -5.32
C ILE A 211 -18.74 -18.51 -4.43
N ALA A 212 -17.54 -18.65 -4.99
CA ALA A 212 -16.31 -18.41 -4.26
C ALA A 212 -16.21 -16.95 -3.80
N VAL A 213 -16.50 -16.00 -4.69
CA VAL A 213 -16.48 -14.57 -4.38
C VAL A 213 -17.57 -14.19 -3.37
N SER A 214 -18.77 -14.75 -3.52
CA SER A 214 -19.89 -14.47 -2.61
C SER A 214 -19.63 -14.97 -1.19
N GLY A 215 -18.97 -16.12 -1.06
CA GLY A 215 -18.63 -16.73 0.24
C GLY A 215 -17.26 -16.34 0.79
N GLY A 216 -16.45 -15.59 0.04
CA GLY A 216 -15.05 -15.31 0.42
C GLY A 216 -14.17 -16.56 0.45
N HIS A 217 -14.49 -17.56 -0.35
CA HIS A 217 -13.83 -18.86 -0.37
C HIS A 217 -12.55 -18.87 -1.21
N ASN A 218 -11.56 -19.62 -0.76
CA ASN A 218 -10.35 -19.90 -1.54
C ASN A 218 -10.67 -20.90 -2.66
N LEU A 219 -10.08 -20.67 -3.85
CA LEU A 219 -10.41 -21.39 -5.07
C LEU A 219 -9.17 -22.03 -5.71
N LEU A 220 -9.24 -23.31 -6.05
CA LEU A 220 -8.24 -24.01 -6.88
C LEU A 220 -8.86 -24.46 -8.20
N MET A 221 -8.29 -23.96 -9.29
CA MET A 221 -8.63 -24.34 -10.66
C MET A 221 -7.65 -25.38 -11.20
N ILE A 222 -8.15 -26.56 -11.55
CA ILE A 222 -7.38 -27.65 -12.11
C ILE A 222 -7.77 -27.84 -13.57
N GLY A 223 -6.84 -27.66 -14.50
CA GLY A 223 -7.18 -27.77 -15.91
C GLY A 223 -5.96 -27.84 -16.81
N SER A 224 -6.14 -28.32 -18.03
CA SER A 224 -5.06 -28.40 -19.00
C SER A 224 -4.58 -27.01 -19.48
N PRO A 225 -3.38 -26.93 -20.08
CA PRO A 225 -2.87 -25.68 -20.65
C PRO A 225 -3.86 -25.08 -21.66
N GLY A 226 -4.06 -23.76 -21.61
CA GLY A 226 -4.99 -23.08 -22.51
C GLY A 226 -6.46 -23.10 -22.07
N SER A 227 -6.81 -23.71 -20.92
CA SER A 227 -8.19 -23.70 -20.41
C SER A 227 -8.67 -22.34 -19.84
N GLY A 228 -7.86 -21.28 -19.94
CA GLY A 228 -8.27 -19.93 -19.52
C GLY A 228 -8.19 -19.63 -18.02
N LYS A 229 -7.56 -20.48 -17.20
CA LYS A 229 -7.42 -20.30 -15.73
C LYS A 229 -6.92 -18.90 -15.34
N SER A 230 -5.79 -18.46 -15.93
CA SER A 230 -5.21 -17.14 -15.64
C SER A 230 -6.07 -16.00 -16.18
N MET A 231 -6.83 -16.23 -17.27
CA MET A 231 -7.78 -15.25 -17.83
C MET A 231 -8.96 -15.03 -16.88
N ILE A 232 -9.49 -16.11 -16.30
CA ILE A 232 -10.57 -16.09 -15.31
C ILE A 232 -10.10 -15.45 -14.01
N ALA A 233 -8.94 -15.88 -13.48
CA ALA A 233 -8.40 -15.36 -12.23
C ALA A 233 -8.25 -13.82 -12.23
N LYS A 234 -7.67 -13.27 -13.31
CA LYS A 234 -7.47 -11.81 -13.45
C LYS A 234 -8.79 -11.03 -13.39
N ARG A 235 -9.91 -11.62 -13.80
CA ARG A 235 -11.22 -10.96 -13.83
C ARG A 235 -11.96 -11.06 -12.50
N ILE A 236 -11.56 -11.93 -11.56
CA ILE A 236 -12.24 -12.08 -10.26
C ILE A 236 -12.46 -10.75 -9.52
N PRO A 237 -11.49 -9.81 -9.41
CA PRO A 237 -11.71 -8.51 -8.77
C PRO A 237 -12.87 -7.70 -9.36
N THR A 238 -13.22 -7.95 -10.63
CA THR A 238 -14.28 -7.23 -11.34
C THR A 238 -15.69 -7.69 -10.95
N ILE A 239 -15.83 -8.85 -10.31
CA ILE A 239 -17.11 -9.34 -9.78
C ILE A 239 -17.20 -9.24 -8.27
N MET A 240 -16.06 -9.03 -7.59
CA MET A 240 -16.08 -8.78 -6.16
C MET A 240 -16.89 -7.52 -5.85
N PRO A 241 -17.58 -7.49 -4.69
CA PRO A 241 -18.16 -6.27 -4.15
C PRO A 241 -17.10 -5.17 -4.05
N GLN A 242 -17.48 -3.91 -4.30
CA GLN A 242 -16.56 -2.80 -4.06
C GLN A 242 -16.12 -2.78 -2.58
N PRO A 243 -14.88 -2.37 -2.29
CA PRO A 243 -14.43 -2.27 -0.92
C PRO A 243 -15.25 -1.22 -0.16
N GLN A 244 -15.51 -1.46 1.12
CA GLN A 244 -15.98 -0.39 1.99
C GLN A 244 -14.87 0.66 2.17
N ILE A 245 -15.21 1.89 2.58
CA ILE A 245 -14.21 2.96 2.76
C ILE A 245 -13.10 2.49 3.72
N ASP A 246 -13.46 1.91 4.86
CA ASP A 246 -12.47 1.42 5.84
C ASP A 246 -11.56 0.33 5.25
N GLU A 247 -12.12 -0.64 4.51
CA GLU A 247 -11.33 -1.68 3.81
C GLU A 247 -10.38 -1.08 2.79
N PHE A 248 -10.83 -0.02 2.09
CA PHE A 248 -10.02 0.69 1.12
C PHE A 248 -8.88 1.48 1.78
N LEU A 249 -9.14 2.11 2.92
CA LEU A 249 -8.09 2.79 3.70
C LEU A 249 -7.02 1.81 4.19
N GLU A 250 -7.39 0.58 4.57
CA GLU A 250 -6.42 -0.48 4.90
C GLU A 250 -5.56 -0.88 3.70
N ILE A 251 -6.18 -1.11 2.53
CA ILE A 251 -5.49 -1.40 1.27
C ILE A 251 -4.48 -0.29 0.96
N LEU A 252 -4.95 0.95 1.02
CA LEU A 252 -4.17 2.12 0.64
C LEU A 252 -3.02 2.37 1.62
N SER A 253 -3.23 2.12 2.92
CA SER A 253 -2.16 2.22 3.94
C SER A 253 -0.98 1.32 3.61
N ILE A 254 -1.24 0.08 3.17
CA ILE A 254 -0.19 -0.86 2.75
C ILE A 254 0.51 -0.37 1.48
N GLN A 255 -0.25 0.09 0.48
CA GLN A 255 0.30 0.57 -0.79
C GLN A 255 1.14 1.85 -0.64
N SER A 256 0.71 2.74 0.25
CA SER A 256 1.39 3.99 0.61
C SER A 256 2.70 3.72 1.35
N ALA A 257 2.68 2.78 2.31
CA ALA A 257 3.90 2.32 2.97
C ALA A 257 4.89 1.69 1.99
N ALA A 258 4.40 0.95 0.99
CA ALA A 258 5.22 0.44 -0.11
C ALA A 258 5.71 1.52 -1.09
N GLY A 259 5.16 2.75 -1.03
CA GLY A 259 5.46 3.84 -1.96
C GLY A 259 4.84 3.67 -3.35
N THR A 260 3.90 2.76 -3.52
CA THR A 260 3.25 2.46 -4.81
C THR A 260 2.19 3.50 -5.21
N THR A 261 1.70 4.31 -4.25
CA THR A 261 0.73 5.39 -4.48
C THR A 261 1.36 6.66 -5.09
N LEU A 262 2.69 6.74 -5.12
CA LEU A 262 3.43 7.87 -5.71
C LEU A 262 3.35 7.89 -7.24
N SER A 263 3.08 6.76 -7.87
CA SER A 263 2.81 6.65 -9.31
C SER A 263 1.30 6.77 -9.60
N SER A 264 0.92 7.54 -10.62
CA SER A 264 -0.48 7.80 -11.01
C SER A 264 -1.25 6.56 -11.48
N ASP A 265 -0.56 5.51 -11.89
CA ASP A 265 -1.16 4.46 -12.73
C ASP A 265 -2.12 3.52 -11.98
N ASN A 266 -2.20 3.59 -10.63
CA ASN A 266 -2.98 2.66 -9.81
C ASN A 266 -3.87 3.32 -8.73
N ARG A 267 -4.26 4.58 -8.90
CA ARG A 267 -5.12 5.29 -7.91
C ARG A 267 -6.61 5.09 -8.18
N TYR A 268 -7.11 3.88 -7.95
CA TYR A 268 -8.55 3.58 -8.13
C TYR A 268 -9.14 2.89 -6.91
N PHE A 269 -10.41 3.18 -6.65
CA PHE A 269 -11.24 2.54 -5.62
C PHE A 269 -11.59 1.09 -6.00
N GLN A 270 -10.59 0.20 -5.99
CA GLN A 270 -10.71 -1.18 -6.42
C GLN A 270 -9.93 -2.13 -5.52
N ARG A 271 -10.38 -3.39 -5.45
CA ARG A 271 -9.67 -4.46 -4.74
C ARG A 271 -8.39 -4.84 -5.49
N PRO A 272 -7.25 -5.04 -4.81
CA PRO A 272 -5.99 -5.36 -5.48
C PRO A 272 -5.99 -6.78 -6.06
N PHE A 273 -5.22 -6.97 -7.12
CA PHE A 273 -4.91 -8.28 -7.69
C PHE A 273 -3.41 -8.45 -7.78
N ARG A 274 -2.87 -9.49 -7.13
CA ARG A 274 -1.45 -9.83 -7.16
C ARG A 274 -1.24 -11.20 -7.77
N SER A 275 -0.25 -11.32 -8.65
CA SER A 275 0.08 -12.56 -9.36
C SER A 275 1.60 -12.75 -9.37
N PRO A 276 2.21 -13.08 -8.22
CA PRO A 276 3.64 -13.33 -8.16
C PRO A 276 4.05 -14.48 -9.07
N HIS A 277 5.25 -14.38 -9.65
CA HIS A 277 5.84 -15.48 -10.41
C HIS A 277 6.29 -16.61 -9.46
N HIS A 278 6.24 -17.87 -9.88
CA HIS A 278 6.57 -19.04 -9.05
C HIS A 278 8.02 -19.07 -8.53
N THR A 279 8.91 -18.22 -9.08
CA THR A 279 10.30 -18.03 -8.63
C THR A 279 10.44 -17.10 -7.43
N ILE A 280 9.33 -16.57 -6.90
CA ILE A 280 9.34 -15.66 -5.76
C ILE A 280 10.02 -16.29 -4.53
N SER A 281 10.72 -15.45 -3.77
CA SER A 281 11.33 -15.84 -2.51
C SER A 281 10.32 -15.74 -1.36
N ASP A 282 10.60 -16.47 -0.26
CA ASP A 282 9.80 -16.38 0.96
C ASP A 282 9.69 -14.92 1.47
N VAL A 283 10.75 -14.11 1.29
CA VAL A 283 10.79 -12.69 1.63
C VAL A 283 9.94 -11.84 0.69
N GLY A 284 9.91 -12.14 -0.61
CA GLY A 284 9.04 -11.42 -1.55
C GLY A 284 7.55 -11.69 -1.29
N LEU A 285 7.22 -12.93 -0.90
CA LEU A 285 5.83 -13.34 -0.68
C LEU A 285 5.29 -12.80 0.65
N LEU A 286 5.96 -13.05 1.79
CA LEU A 286 5.54 -12.51 3.08
C LEU A 286 5.80 -11.01 3.22
N GLY A 287 6.89 -10.55 2.64
CA GLY A 287 7.49 -9.27 2.97
C GLY A 287 8.72 -9.41 3.87
N GLY A 288 9.41 -8.30 4.05
CA GLY A 288 10.63 -8.21 4.83
C GLY A 288 11.77 -7.53 4.08
N GLY A 289 12.99 -7.82 4.51
CA GLY A 289 14.22 -7.15 4.07
C GLY A 289 15.10 -6.82 5.28
N SER A 290 16.11 -5.99 5.06
CA SER A 290 16.84 -5.33 6.16
C SER A 290 15.90 -4.42 6.97
N ILE A 291 15.02 -3.72 6.26
CA ILE A 291 13.89 -2.97 6.82
C ILE A 291 12.63 -3.79 6.52
N PRO A 292 11.84 -4.18 7.53
CA PRO A 292 10.64 -4.96 7.30
C PRO A 292 9.60 -4.11 6.57
N GLY A 293 9.08 -4.63 5.46
CA GLY A 293 8.05 -3.99 4.63
C GLY A 293 7.04 -5.00 4.09
N PRO A 294 5.98 -4.54 3.42
CA PRO A 294 4.91 -5.41 2.90
C PRO A 294 5.40 -6.33 1.77
N GLY A 295 4.94 -7.58 1.77
CA GLY A 295 5.11 -8.51 0.64
C GLY A 295 3.85 -8.66 -0.20
N GLU A 296 3.90 -9.56 -1.19
CA GLU A 296 2.79 -9.80 -2.13
C GLU A 296 1.47 -10.18 -1.46
N ILE A 297 1.50 -10.91 -0.34
CA ILE A 297 0.27 -11.27 0.39
C ILE A 297 -0.37 -10.02 1.02
N SER A 298 0.41 -9.18 1.71
CA SER A 298 -0.10 -7.92 2.28
C SER A 298 -0.53 -6.95 1.17
N LEU A 299 0.19 -6.89 0.06
CA LEU A 299 -0.17 -6.06 -1.09
C LEU A 299 -1.44 -6.51 -1.81
N ALA A 300 -1.91 -7.73 -1.54
CA ALA A 300 -3.17 -8.29 -2.03
C ALA A 300 -4.32 -8.18 -1.01
N HIS A 301 -4.09 -7.55 0.14
CA HIS A 301 -5.08 -7.42 1.22
C HIS A 301 -6.43 -6.90 0.72
N ASN A 302 -7.52 -7.46 1.24
CA ASN A 302 -8.91 -7.24 0.84
C ASN A 302 -9.16 -7.43 -0.67
N GLY A 303 -8.31 -8.21 -1.34
CA GLY A 303 -8.39 -8.53 -2.76
C GLY A 303 -7.99 -9.98 -3.05
N VAL A 304 -7.32 -10.19 -4.17
CA VAL A 304 -7.02 -11.53 -4.70
C VAL A 304 -5.52 -11.75 -4.78
N LEU A 305 -5.05 -12.85 -4.18
CA LEU A 305 -3.72 -13.39 -4.40
C LEU A 305 -3.82 -14.58 -5.38
N PHE A 306 -3.31 -14.40 -6.59
CA PHE A 306 -3.33 -15.42 -7.63
C PHE A 306 -1.98 -16.16 -7.73
N LEU A 307 -2.02 -17.49 -7.56
CA LEU A 307 -0.86 -18.37 -7.73
C LEU A 307 -1.07 -19.25 -8.96
N ASP A 308 -0.45 -18.87 -10.08
CA ASP A 308 -0.47 -19.68 -11.30
C ASP A 308 0.58 -20.79 -11.23
N GLU A 309 0.26 -21.96 -11.75
CA GLU A 309 1.14 -23.13 -11.68
C GLU A 309 1.55 -23.49 -10.24
N LEU A 310 0.58 -23.61 -9.34
CA LEU A 310 0.80 -23.81 -7.89
C LEU A 310 1.91 -24.84 -7.55
N PRO A 311 2.02 -26.02 -8.19
CA PRO A 311 3.09 -26.99 -7.93
C PRO A 311 4.50 -26.55 -8.33
N GLU A 312 4.67 -25.47 -9.09
CA GLU A 312 6.00 -24.94 -9.48
C GLU A 312 6.59 -23.99 -8.44
N PHE A 313 5.78 -23.51 -7.49
CA PHE A 313 6.28 -22.75 -6.36
C PHE A 313 7.17 -23.61 -5.46
N LYS A 314 8.15 -22.96 -4.82
CA LYS A 314 8.95 -23.59 -3.77
C LYS A 314 8.04 -23.98 -2.61
N ARG A 315 8.23 -25.20 -2.09
CA ARG A 315 7.45 -25.69 -0.94
C ARG A 315 7.53 -24.76 0.27
N SER A 316 8.70 -24.16 0.54
CA SER A 316 8.87 -23.19 1.63
C SER A 316 7.93 -22.00 1.48
N ALA A 317 7.84 -21.42 0.28
CA ALA A 317 6.98 -20.28 -0.02
C ALA A 317 5.49 -20.64 0.15
N LEU A 318 5.08 -21.85 -0.23
CA LEU A 318 3.71 -22.33 -0.07
C LEU A 318 3.34 -22.57 1.41
N GLU A 319 4.22 -23.17 2.20
CA GLU A 319 3.95 -23.44 3.63
C GLU A 319 3.75 -22.14 4.42
N VAL A 320 4.47 -21.10 4.02
CA VAL A 320 4.44 -19.79 4.63
C VAL A 320 3.07 -19.09 4.48
N LEU A 321 2.26 -19.46 3.48
CA LEU A 321 0.90 -18.92 3.28
C LEU A 321 -0.11 -19.41 4.33
N ARG A 322 0.18 -20.52 5.02
CA ARG A 322 -0.79 -21.18 5.90
C ARG A 322 -1.31 -20.27 7.01
N GLN A 323 -0.40 -19.57 7.68
CA GLN A 323 -0.75 -18.67 8.78
C GLN A 323 -1.48 -17.41 8.28
N PRO A 324 -1.00 -16.69 7.25
CA PRO A 324 -1.73 -15.58 6.64
C PRO A 324 -3.18 -15.90 6.24
N LEU A 325 -3.42 -17.08 5.66
CA LEU A 325 -4.76 -17.51 5.22
C LEU A 325 -5.72 -17.81 6.38
N GLU A 326 -5.20 -18.09 7.58
CA GLU A 326 -6.02 -18.35 8.77
C GLU A 326 -6.23 -17.10 9.62
N ASP A 327 -5.14 -16.37 9.89
CA ASP A 327 -5.16 -15.25 10.82
C ASP A 327 -5.56 -13.93 10.15
N GLY A 328 -5.52 -13.85 8.81
CA GLY A 328 -5.74 -12.62 8.05
C GLY A 328 -4.69 -11.53 8.32
N LYS A 329 -3.58 -11.87 8.96
CA LYS A 329 -2.48 -10.96 9.31
C LYS A 329 -1.15 -11.69 9.32
N VAL A 330 -0.09 -10.96 9.05
CA VAL A 330 1.28 -11.46 9.04
C VAL A 330 2.14 -10.62 9.96
N THR A 331 2.94 -11.27 10.80
CA THR A 331 3.91 -10.61 11.66
C THR A 331 5.32 -10.86 11.14
N ILE A 332 6.01 -9.80 10.73
CA ILE A 332 7.38 -9.87 10.21
C ILE A 332 8.31 -9.35 11.31
N SER A 333 9.18 -10.23 11.82
CA SER A 333 10.20 -9.89 12.80
C SER A 333 11.59 -9.94 12.17
N ARG A 334 12.34 -8.83 12.24
CA ARG A 334 13.71 -8.68 11.73
C ARG A 334 14.57 -7.92 12.76
N SER A 335 15.88 -7.88 12.54
CA SER A 335 16.81 -7.15 13.41
C SER A 335 16.48 -5.66 13.54
N ALA A 336 15.94 -5.05 12.49
CA ALA A 336 15.52 -3.66 12.49
C ALA A 336 14.16 -3.38 13.15
N GLY A 337 13.37 -4.42 13.48
CA GLY A 337 12.07 -4.24 14.13
C GLY A 337 11.05 -5.34 13.85
N LYS A 338 9.88 -5.18 14.44
CA LYS A 338 8.72 -6.06 14.29
C LYS A 338 7.55 -5.25 13.75
N ILE A 339 6.95 -5.71 12.65
CA ILE A 339 5.73 -5.12 12.07
C ILE A 339 4.65 -6.18 11.94
N THR A 340 3.40 -5.77 12.10
CA THR A 340 2.24 -6.62 11.81
C THR A 340 1.44 -5.95 10.71
N LEU A 341 1.12 -6.69 9.65
CA LEU A 341 0.39 -6.19 8.49
C LEU A 341 -0.86 -7.03 8.27
N PRO A 342 -2.01 -6.41 7.97
CA PRO A 342 -3.18 -7.18 7.58
C PRO A 342 -2.97 -7.78 6.17
N CYS A 343 -3.52 -8.96 5.97
CA CYS A 343 -3.39 -9.73 4.73
C CYS A 343 -4.56 -10.71 4.53
N SER A 344 -5.78 -10.30 4.91
CA SER A 344 -7.01 -10.99 4.50
C SER A 344 -7.09 -11.00 2.97
N VAL A 345 -6.93 -12.14 2.34
CA VAL A 345 -6.93 -12.30 0.87
C VAL A 345 -7.78 -13.47 0.45
N MET A 346 -8.44 -13.36 -0.69
CA MET A 346 -8.99 -14.53 -1.39
C MET A 346 -7.85 -15.20 -2.17
N LEU A 347 -7.46 -16.41 -1.77
CA LEU A 347 -6.48 -17.19 -2.52
C LEU A 347 -7.14 -17.80 -3.74
N VAL A 348 -6.61 -17.50 -4.92
CA VAL A 348 -6.98 -18.15 -6.16
C VAL A 348 -5.75 -18.87 -6.68
N ALA A 349 -5.81 -20.18 -6.80
CA ALA A 349 -4.72 -20.99 -7.31
C ALA A 349 -5.12 -21.67 -8.62
N ALA A 350 -4.16 -21.84 -9.52
CA ALA A 350 -4.34 -22.61 -10.73
C ALA A 350 -3.24 -23.67 -10.84
N MET A 351 -3.59 -24.87 -11.29
CA MET A 351 -2.60 -25.89 -11.59
C MET A 351 -3.01 -26.79 -12.75
N ASN A 352 -2.01 -27.44 -13.33
CA ASN A 352 -2.22 -28.52 -14.27
C ASN A 352 -2.53 -29.82 -13.51
N PRO A 353 -3.28 -30.77 -14.08
CA PRO A 353 -3.63 -32.01 -13.39
C PRO A 353 -2.42 -32.98 -13.23
N CYS A 354 -1.38 -32.80 -14.05
CA CYS A 354 -0.12 -33.55 -14.06
C CYS A 354 1.01 -32.71 -14.71
N PRO A 355 2.28 -33.17 -14.66
CA PRO A 355 3.40 -32.46 -15.29
C PRO A 355 3.22 -32.19 -16.79
N CYS A 356 2.62 -33.12 -17.54
CA CYS A 356 2.37 -32.90 -18.97
C CYS A 356 1.07 -32.13 -19.26
N GLY A 357 0.23 -31.88 -18.25
CA GLY A 357 -0.99 -31.08 -18.36
C GLY A 357 -2.25 -31.77 -18.89
N TYR A 358 -2.18 -33.02 -19.37
CA TYR A 358 -3.28 -33.67 -20.11
C TYR A 358 -3.94 -34.86 -19.39
N THR A 359 -3.72 -35.03 -18.08
CA THR A 359 -4.45 -36.08 -17.33
C THR A 359 -5.93 -35.75 -17.28
N GLY A 360 -6.77 -36.62 -17.83
CA GLY A 360 -8.23 -36.43 -17.90
C GLY A 360 -8.69 -35.49 -19.03
N ASP A 361 -7.78 -35.08 -19.93
CA ASP A 361 -8.15 -34.23 -21.07
C ASP A 361 -8.78 -35.09 -22.19
N SER A 362 -9.85 -34.59 -22.80
CA SER A 362 -10.57 -35.30 -23.87
C SER A 362 -9.91 -35.20 -25.25
N SER A 363 -8.95 -34.28 -25.41
CA SER A 363 -8.31 -33.95 -26.70
C SER A 363 -6.91 -34.53 -26.84
N ARG A 364 -6.20 -34.76 -25.73
CA ARG A 364 -4.82 -35.27 -25.73
C ARG A 364 -4.61 -36.29 -24.64
N GLU A 365 -3.93 -37.39 -24.98
CA GLU A 365 -3.57 -38.42 -24.02
C GLU A 365 -2.40 -37.99 -23.13
N CYS A 366 -2.52 -38.30 -21.83
CA CYS A 366 -1.46 -38.09 -20.85
C CYS A 366 -0.34 -39.11 -21.03
N ARG A 367 0.92 -38.64 -20.96
CA ARG A 367 2.12 -39.48 -21.04
C ARG A 367 2.78 -39.74 -19.68
N CYS A 368 2.21 -39.22 -18.60
CA CYS A 368 2.77 -39.36 -17.26
C CYS A 368 2.37 -40.69 -16.62
N SER A 369 3.31 -41.32 -15.92
CA SER A 369 3.00 -42.49 -15.09
C SER A 369 2.30 -42.07 -13.78
N VAL A 370 1.55 -42.99 -13.16
CA VAL A 370 0.87 -42.75 -11.88
C VAL A 370 1.83 -42.22 -10.79
N PRO A 371 3.05 -42.77 -10.61
CA PRO A 371 4.01 -42.21 -9.66
C PRO A 371 4.45 -40.78 -9.98
N GLN A 372 4.57 -40.40 -11.26
CA GLN A 372 4.91 -39.03 -11.65
C GLN A 372 3.78 -38.05 -11.30
N ILE A 373 2.53 -38.45 -11.51
CA ILE A 373 1.35 -37.65 -11.15
C ILE A 373 1.27 -37.45 -9.64
N GLN A 374 1.46 -38.52 -8.86
CA GLN A 374 1.47 -38.45 -7.40
C GLN A 374 2.58 -37.54 -6.88
N ARG A 375 3.81 -37.67 -7.42
CA ARG A 375 4.93 -36.79 -7.05
C ARG A 375 4.62 -35.32 -7.34
N TYR A 376 4.05 -35.02 -8.49
CA TYR A 376 3.65 -33.66 -8.87
C TYR A 376 2.62 -33.07 -7.90
N ARG A 377 1.55 -33.81 -7.59
CA ARG A 377 0.52 -33.37 -6.64
C ARG A 377 1.05 -33.24 -5.21
N SER A 378 1.97 -34.11 -4.81
CA SER A 378 2.61 -34.09 -3.48
C SER A 378 3.51 -32.89 -3.21
N LYS A 379 3.84 -32.09 -4.24
CA LYS A 379 4.54 -30.82 -4.05
C LYS A 379 3.72 -29.82 -3.23
N ILE A 380 2.39 -29.91 -3.30
CA ILE A 380 1.46 -29.14 -2.49
C ILE A 380 1.17 -29.94 -1.22
N SER A 381 1.25 -29.29 -0.07
CA SER A 381 0.97 -29.95 1.20
C SER A 381 -0.53 -30.10 1.44
N GLY A 382 -0.92 -31.20 2.08
CA GLY A 382 -2.30 -31.43 2.53
C GLY A 382 -2.86 -30.28 3.36
N PRO A 383 -2.12 -29.79 4.39
CA PRO A 383 -2.57 -28.64 5.17
C PRO A 383 -2.88 -27.38 4.35
N LEU A 384 -2.14 -27.11 3.27
CA LEU A 384 -2.46 -25.97 2.40
C LEU A 384 -3.70 -26.25 1.56
N LEU A 385 -3.85 -27.46 1.01
CA LEU A 385 -5.05 -27.86 0.26
C LEU A 385 -6.32 -27.82 1.11
N ASP A 386 -6.23 -28.22 2.39
CA ASP A 386 -7.36 -28.18 3.32
C ASP A 386 -7.86 -26.74 3.60
N ARG A 387 -7.06 -25.72 3.28
CA ARG A 387 -7.41 -24.30 3.39
C ARG A 387 -7.98 -23.73 2.08
N ILE A 388 -8.12 -24.55 1.04
CA ILE A 388 -8.77 -24.18 -0.21
C ILE A 388 -10.16 -24.81 -0.23
N ASP A 389 -11.19 -23.99 -0.09
CA ASP A 389 -12.57 -24.47 0.09
C ASP A 389 -13.14 -25.12 -1.18
N LEU A 390 -12.81 -24.56 -2.35
CA LEU A 390 -13.40 -24.97 -3.63
C LEU A 390 -12.34 -25.47 -4.60
N HIS A 391 -12.47 -26.73 -5.00
CA HIS A 391 -11.66 -27.33 -6.05
C HIS A 391 -12.52 -27.54 -7.30
N ILE A 392 -12.14 -26.91 -8.40
CA ILE A 392 -12.89 -27.00 -9.65
C ILE A 392 -12.03 -27.46 -10.81
N GLU A 393 -12.65 -28.26 -11.66
CA GLU A 393 -12.05 -28.67 -12.92
C GLU A 393 -12.41 -27.64 -14.00
N ALA A 394 -11.39 -27.11 -14.67
CA ALA A 394 -11.49 -26.17 -15.78
C ALA A 394 -11.10 -26.90 -17.07
N PRO A 395 -12.06 -27.57 -17.75
CA PRO A 395 -11.77 -28.31 -18.97
C PRO A 395 -11.34 -27.37 -20.10
N SER A 396 -10.49 -27.87 -21.00
CA SER A 396 -10.16 -27.19 -22.24
C SER A 396 -11.40 -27.13 -23.16
N LEU A 397 -11.75 -25.94 -23.63
CA LEU A 397 -12.79 -25.77 -24.65
C LEU A 397 -12.21 -26.04 -26.04
N ARG A 398 -13.00 -26.67 -26.91
CA ARG A 398 -12.62 -26.83 -28.32
C ARG A 398 -12.73 -25.49 -29.05
N ILE A 399 -11.91 -25.28 -30.09
CA ILE A 399 -11.91 -24.04 -30.88
C ILE A 399 -13.31 -23.76 -31.49
N GLU A 400 -14.03 -24.82 -31.86
CA GLU A 400 -15.41 -24.73 -32.38
C GLU A 400 -16.41 -24.25 -31.32
N GLU A 401 -16.27 -24.73 -30.09
CA GLU A 401 -17.09 -24.28 -28.95
C GLU A 401 -16.81 -22.81 -28.62
N LEU A 402 -15.55 -22.38 -28.66
CA LEU A 402 -15.17 -20.97 -28.46
C LEU A 402 -15.73 -20.04 -29.55
N ARG A 403 -15.89 -20.53 -30.78
CA ARG A 403 -16.47 -19.77 -31.90
C ARG A 403 -17.99 -19.68 -31.82
N ASN A 404 -18.65 -20.76 -31.41
CA ASN A 404 -20.10 -20.87 -31.37
C ASN A 404 -20.72 -20.46 -30.02
N SER A 405 -19.91 -20.28 -28.98
CA SER A 405 -20.40 -19.84 -27.67
C SER A 405 -20.84 -18.39 -27.69
N GLU A 406 -22.01 -18.15 -27.10
CA GLU A 406 -22.46 -16.81 -26.75
C GLU A 406 -21.43 -16.09 -25.85
N PRO A 407 -21.42 -14.74 -25.85
CA PRO A 407 -20.64 -13.96 -24.91
C PRO A 407 -20.90 -14.41 -23.47
N GLY A 408 -19.89 -14.31 -22.62
CA GLY A 408 -20.05 -14.54 -21.20
C GLY A 408 -21.03 -13.54 -20.57
N GLU A 409 -21.50 -13.84 -19.36
CA GLU A 409 -22.20 -12.86 -18.54
C GLU A 409 -21.23 -11.75 -18.15
N SER A 410 -21.69 -10.50 -18.14
CA SER A 410 -20.81 -9.39 -17.79
C SER A 410 -20.46 -9.38 -16.31
N SER A 411 -19.29 -8.83 -15.99
CA SER A 411 -18.84 -8.69 -14.61
C SER A 411 -19.85 -7.92 -13.74
N ALA A 412 -20.51 -6.91 -14.32
CA ALA A 412 -21.52 -6.11 -13.63
C ALA A 412 -22.76 -6.93 -13.23
N VAL A 413 -23.23 -7.83 -14.11
CA VAL A 413 -24.38 -8.69 -13.82
C VAL A 413 -24.02 -9.73 -12.76
N MET A 414 -22.81 -10.31 -12.85
CA MET A 414 -22.33 -11.26 -11.85
C MET A 414 -22.15 -10.60 -10.47
N ARG A 415 -21.64 -9.37 -10.41
CA ARG A 415 -21.45 -8.61 -9.15
C ARG A 415 -22.77 -8.27 -8.45
N ALA A 416 -23.85 -8.09 -9.20
CA ALA A 416 -25.14 -7.65 -8.66
C ALA A 416 -25.95 -8.79 -8.00
N ARG A 417 -25.56 -10.05 -8.22
CA ARG A 417 -26.13 -11.23 -7.57
C ARG A 417 -25.36 -11.51 -6.29
#